data_AF-A0A942LDB3-F1
#
_entry.id   AF-A0A942LDB3-F1
#
_cell.length_a   1.000
_cell.length_b   1.000
_cell.length_c   1.000
_cell.angle_alpha   90.00
_cell.angle_beta   90.00
_cell.angle_gamma   90.00
#
_symmetry.space_group_name_H-M   'P 1'
#
loop_
_entity.id
_entity.type
_entity.pdbx_description
1 polymer ?
#
loop_
_entity_poly.entity_id
_entity_poly.type
_entity_poly.pdbx_seq_one_letter_code
_entity_poly.pdbx_strand_id
1 'polypeptide(L)'
;ERASRIAVEWLPQTLREAGDLVLARPGLVSPEKLVELGALVNNPSLGRQSGDEITLYKSVGVGLEDVALAGLAWQRVQASA
;
A
#
# COMPACT_ATOMS: atom_id res chain seq x y z
N GLU A 1 -13.80 -5.82 -8.65
CA GLU A 1 -15.03 -5.13 -9.11
C GLU A 1 -15.54 -4.10 -8.11
N ARG A 2 -15.91 -4.51 -6.88
CA ARG A 2 -16.54 -3.63 -5.87
C ARG A 2 -15.62 -2.59 -5.20
N ALA A 3 -14.32 -2.82 -5.17
CA ALA A 3 -13.40 -1.88 -4.54
C ALA A 3 -13.42 -0.54 -5.29
N SER A 4 -13.61 0.56 -4.57
CA SER A 4 -13.48 1.93 -5.07
C SER A 4 -12.02 2.37 -5.12
N ARG A 5 -11.21 1.89 -4.17
CA ARG A 5 -9.77 2.13 -4.06
C ARG A 5 -9.04 0.90 -3.54
N ILE A 6 -7.82 0.71 -4.01
CA ILE A 6 -6.88 -0.31 -3.56
C ILE A 6 -5.56 0.39 -3.26
N ALA A 7 -5.25 0.52 -1.97
CA ALA A 7 -3.96 1.00 -1.51
C ALA A 7 -2.92 -0.11 -1.64
N VAL A 8 -1.74 0.21 -2.16
CA VAL A 8 -0.59 -0.71 -2.30
C VAL A 8 0.68 -0.04 -1.78
N GLU A 9 1.67 -0.78 -1.34
CA GLU A 9 2.90 -0.19 -0.78
C GLU A 9 3.74 0.48 -1.88
N TRP A 10 4.03 -0.27 -2.95
CA TRP A 10 4.80 0.19 -4.10
C TRP A 10 4.30 -0.47 -5.39
N LEU A 11 3.84 0.34 -6.36
CA LEU A 11 3.17 -0.15 -7.57
C LEU A 11 4.01 -1.11 -8.42
N PRO A 12 5.26 -0.79 -8.80
CA PRO A 12 6.07 -1.67 -9.64
C PRO A 12 6.29 -3.07 -9.05
N GLN A 13 6.43 -3.18 -7.73
CA GLN A 13 6.61 -4.46 -7.04
C GLN A 13 5.27 -5.19 -6.88
N THR A 14 4.24 -4.48 -6.40
CA THR A 14 2.91 -5.04 -6.15
C THR A 14 2.31 -5.65 -7.43
N LEU A 15 2.46 -4.97 -8.58
CA LEU A 15 1.97 -5.46 -9.87
C LEU A 15 2.75 -6.69 -10.41
N ARG A 16 3.84 -7.10 -9.77
CA ARG A 16 4.59 -8.32 -10.10
C ARG A 16 4.40 -9.44 -9.08
N GLU A 17 4.20 -9.09 -7.81
CA GLU A 17 4.25 -10.06 -6.71
C GLU A 17 2.88 -10.38 -6.11
N ALA A 18 1.92 -9.45 -6.17
CA ALA A 18 0.59 -9.68 -5.65
C ALA A 18 -0.19 -10.62 -6.59
N GLY A 19 -0.16 -11.92 -6.31
CA GLY A 19 -0.82 -12.93 -7.13
C GLY A 19 -2.29 -12.62 -7.41
N ASP A 20 -3.02 -12.02 -6.46
CA ASP A 20 -4.41 -11.59 -6.63
C ASP A 20 -4.58 -10.45 -7.65
N LEU A 21 -3.62 -9.53 -7.75
CA LEU A 21 -3.63 -8.46 -8.76
C LEU A 21 -3.07 -8.93 -10.10
N VAL A 22 -2.03 -9.76 -10.08
CA VAL A 22 -1.39 -10.33 -11.27
C VAL A 22 -2.33 -11.27 -12.02
N LEU A 23 -3.07 -12.12 -11.29
CA LEU A 23 -4.00 -13.10 -11.85
C LEU A 23 -5.42 -12.55 -12.01
N ALA A 24 -5.64 -11.27 -11.68
CA ALA A 24 -6.91 -10.61 -11.90
C ALA A 24 -7.30 -10.70 -13.38
N ARG A 25 -8.58 -10.94 -13.66
CA ARG A 25 -9.08 -10.89 -15.04
C ARG A 25 -8.77 -9.51 -15.65
N PRO A 26 -8.42 -9.40 -16.94
CA PRO A 26 -8.14 -8.11 -17.57
C PRO A 26 -9.27 -7.10 -17.34
N GLY A 27 -8.91 -5.86 -16.98
CA GLY A 27 -9.88 -4.78 -16.70
C GLY A 27 -10.59 -4.86 -15.35
N LEU A 28 -10.40 -5.94 -14.57
CA LEU A 28 -11.00 -6.09 -13.23
C LEU A 28 -10.53 -5.01 -12.25
N VAL A 29 -9.25 -4.65 -12.34
CA VAL A 29 -8.60 -3.60 -11.56
C VAL A 29 -8.13 -2.53 -12.53
N SER A 30 -8.84 -1.40 -12.58
CA SER A 30 -8.38 -0.21 -13.31
C SER A 30 -7.17 0.39 -12.57
N PRO A 31 -6.12 0.85 -13.28
CA PRO A 31 -5.02 1.60 -12.68
C PRO A 31 -5.47 2.79 -11.84
N GLU A 32 -6.58 3.43 -12.20
CA GLU A 32 -7.17 4.57 -11.48
C GLU A 32 -7.67 4.23 -10.06
N LYS A 33 -7.91 2.95 -9.79
CA LYS A 33 -8.29 2.48 -8.45
C LYS A 33 -7.08 2.29 -7.54
N LEU A 34 -5.87 2.22 -8.10
CA LEU A 34 -4.65 1.97 -7.35
C LEU A 34 -4.06 3.28 -6.85
N VAL A 35 -3.60 3.26 -5.60
CA VAL A 35 -2.90 4.38 -4.98
C VAL A 35 -1.79 3.86 -4.10
N GLU A 36 -0.62 4.49 -4.16
CA GLU A 36 0.50 4.11 -3.28
C GLU A 36 0.27 4.62 -1.86
N LEU A 37 0.63 3.79 -0.88
CA LEU A 37 0.48 4.08 0.54
C LEU A 37 1.24 5.36 0.93
N GLY A 38 2.45 5.56 0.38
CA GLY A 38 3.21 6.80 0.60
C GLY A 38 2.48 8.04 0.10
N ALA A 39 1.80 7.97 -1.04
CA ALA A 39 0.98 9.07 -1.55
C ALA A 39 -0.25 9.31 -0.66
N LEU A 40 -0.91 8.26 -0.18
CA LEU A 40 -2.03 8.36 0.76
C LEU A 40 -1.63 8.98 2.10
N VAL A 41 -0.48 8.61 2.65
CA VAL A 41 0.05 9.18 3.89
C VAL A 41 0.28 10.69 3.75
N ASN A 42 0.83 11.11 2.60
CA ASN A 42 1.07 12.53 2.32
C ASN A 42 -0.21 13.31 1.94
N ASN A 43 -1.19 12.65 1.33
CA ASN A 43 -2.45 13.26 0.93
C ASN A 43 -3.64 12.30 1.17
N PRO A 44 -4.27 12.37 2.36
CA PRO A 44 -5.40 11.51 2.70
C PRO A 44 -6.63 11.66 1.79
N SER A 45 -6.76 12.77 1.05
CA SER A 45 -7.89 12.97 0.11
C SER A 45 -7.87 12.02 -1.10
N LEU A 46 -6.73 11.36 -1.35
CA LEU A 46 -6.61 10.30 -2.35
C LEU A 46 -7.29 8.99 -1.91
N GLY A 47 -7.61 8.88 -0.62
CA GLY A 47 -8.20 7.70 0.00
C GLY A 47 -9.72 7.65 -0.15
N ARG A 48 -10.39 7.21 0.91
CA ARG A 48 -11.84 7.08 0.99
C ARG A 48 -12.52 8.45 0.83
N GLN A 49 -13.50 8.53 -0.06
CA GLN A 49 -14.29 9.73 -0.34
C GLN A 49 -15.67 9.70 0.31
N SER A 50 -16.20 8.52 0.61
CA SER A 50 -17.50 8.36 1.28
C SER A 50 -17.61 7.07 2.11
N GLY A 51 -18.63 7.01 2.97
CA GLY A 51 -18.84 5.91 3.91
C GLY A 51 -19.28 4.59 3.28
N ASP A 52 -19.80 4.63 2.05
CA ASP A 52 -20.28 3.49 1.27
C ASP A 52 -19.18 2.81 0.44
N GLU A 53 -18.03 3.45 0.26
CA GLU A 53 -16.93 2.88 -0.52
C GLU A 53 -16.32 1.64 0.13
N ILE A 54 -16.04 0.62 -0.69
CA ILE A 54 -15.20 -0.49 -0.27
C ILE A 54 -13.76 -0.15 -0.63
N THR A 55 -12.89 -0.07 0.38
CA THR A 55 -11.46 0.17 0.20
C THR A 55 -10.68 -1.07 0.59
N LEU A 56 -9.68 -1.42 -0.21
CA LEU A 56 -8.75 -2.52 0.09
C LEU A 56 -7.36 -1.97 0.33
N TYR A 57 -6.61 -2.64 1.18
CA TYR A 57 -5.16 -2.49 1.26
C TYR A 57 -4.54 -3.83 0.87
N LYS A 58 -3.67 -3.82 -0.13
CA LYS A 58 -2.91 -5.00 -0.56
C LYS A 58 -1.43 -4.78 -0.24
N SER A 59 -0.95 -5.58 0.71
CA SER A 59 0.45 -5.63 1.14
C SER A 59 1.16 -6.83 0.49
N VAL A 60 2.37 -6.59 0.03
CA VAL A 60 3.38 -7.59 -0.35
C VAL A 60 4.65 -7.47 0.50
N GLY A 61 4.84 -6.33 1.17
CA GLY A 61 6.02 -5.96 1.94
C GLY A 61 7.07 -5.28 1.06
N VAL A 62 7.56 -4.11 1.49
CA VAL A 62 8.66 -3.42 0.81
C VAL A 62 9.82 -3.27 1.79
N GLY A 63 11.03 -3.69 1.41
CA GLY A 63 12.20 -3.70 2.30
C GLY A 63 12.55 -2.34 2.93
N LEU A 64 12.07 -1.24 2.36
CA LEU A 64 12.14 0.09 2.97
C LEU A 64 11.48 0.13 4.35
N GLU A 65 10.34 -0.53 4.51
CA GLU A 65 9.56 -0.60 5.74
C GLU A 65 10.34 -1.33 6.83
N ASP A 66 10.94 -2.46 6.49
CA ASP A 66 11.81 -3.22 7.39
C ASP A 66 13.01 -2.40 7.86
N VAL A 67 13.72 -1.76 6.93
CA VAL A 67 14.91 -0.94 7.23
C VAL A 67 14.54 0.27 8.11
N ALA A 68 13.42 0.93 7.82
CA ALA A 68 12.94 2.06 8.61
C ALA A 68 12.62 1.62 10.06
N LEU A 69 11.91 0.50 10.22
CA LEU A 69 11.56 -0.04 11.53
C LEU A 69 12.80 -0.48 12.31
N ALA A 70 13.73 -1.19 11.66
CA ALA A 70 14.99 -1.62 12.26
C ALA A 70 15.85 -0.43 12.70
N GLY A 71 15.94 0.62 11.87
CA GLY A 71 16.65 1.85 12.20
C GLY A 71 16.08 2.55 13.44
N LEU A 72 14.76 2.67 13.53
CA LEU A 72 14.09 3.24 14.70
C LEU A 72 14.31 2.40 15.97
N ALA A 73 14.21 1.07 15.85
CA ALA A 73 14.46 0.17 16.97
C ALA A 73 15.90 0.31 17.48
N TRP A 74 16.87 0.35 16.57
CA TRP A 74 18.27 0.55 16.91
C TRP A 74 18.52 1.89 17.61
N GLN A 75 17.96 2.99 17.10
CA GLN A 75 18.09 4.32 17.73
C GLN A 75 17.55 4.33 19.16
N ARG A 76 16.42 3.66 19.43
CA ARG A 76 15.84 3.56 20.78
C ARG A 76 16.72 2.77 21.73
N VAL A 77 17.32 1.68 21.27
CA VAL A 77 18.29 0.91 22.07
C VAL A 77 19.50 1.77 22.42
N GLN A 78 20.06 2.50 21.44
CA GLN A 78 21.21 3.38 21.66
C GLN A 78 20.93 4.53 22.62
N ALA A 79 19.72 5.08 22.62
CA ALA A 79 19.32 6.18 23.52
C ALA A 79 18.99 5.71 24.95
N SER A 80 18.80 4.40 25.16
CA SER A 80 18.48 3.80 26.46
C SER A 80 19.71 3.17 27.14
N ALA A 81 20.86 3.19 26.47
CA ALA A 81 22.16 2.76 26.99
C ALA A 81 22.91 3.95 27.58
#